data_AF-A0A1H7CT74-F1
#
_entry.id   AF-A0A1H7CT74-F1
#
_cell.length_a   1.000
_cell.length_b   1.000
_cell.length_c   1.000
_cell.angle_alpha   90.00
_cell.angle_beta   90.00
_cell.angle_gamma   90.00
#
_symmetry.space_group_name_H-M   'P 1'
#
loop_
_entity.id
_entity.type
_entity.pdbx_description
1 polymer ?
#
loop_
_entity_poly.entity_id
_entity_poly.type
_entity_poly.pdbx_seq_one_letter_code
_entity_poly.pdbx_strand_id
1 'polypeptide(L)'
;MTITFRIDDGHNFHAVRPAEISPRQLAALCDFLRTQSERLGLPLIDHEWGTIDEPEFAFEARVCPLPLASLSAILDHADAAIAVLDEAQFTGRRIRVRREENIGLVMIEVAWNHDSAPSLNVANGNAYALLEGLGLDAESCGEIPLADLRRRLTDPVIHRRLGNDPHLSQYLPSLVAMARATSVPVEACLAWA
;
A
#
# COMPACT_ATOMS: atom_id res chain seq x y z
N MET A 1 -4.00 -6.52 -20.32
CA MET A 1 -5.01 -6.14 -19.31
C MET A 1 -4.67 -6.84 -18.01
N THR A 2 -4.86 -6.14 -16.89
CA THR A 2 -4.52 -6.58 -15.53
C THR A 2 -5.72 -6.37 -14.62
N ILE A 3 -5.78 -7.16 -13.54
CA ILE A 3 -6.70 -6.99 -12.41
C ILE A 3 -5.85 -6.61 -11.19
N THR A 4 -6.30 -5.60 -10.44
CA THR A 4 -5.64 -5.07 -9.26
C THR A 4 -6.30 -5.63 -8.01
N PHE A 5 -5.57 -6.42 -7.23
CA PHE A 5 -6.03 -6.90 -5.93
C PHE A 5 -5.55 -5.94 -4.84
N ARG A 6 -6.42 -5.55 -3.92
CA ARG A 6 -6.09 -4.61 -2.84
C ARG A 6 -6.97 -4.79 -1.63
N ILE A 7 -6.54 -4.28 -0.50
CA ILE A 7 -7.41 -4.18 0.68
C ILE A 7 -8.42 -3.06 0.45
N ASP A 8 -9.67 -3.34 0.79
CA ASP A 8 -10.75 -2.37 0.91
C ASP A 8 -11.34 -2.47 2.33
N ASP A 9 -11.18 -1.42 3.10
CA ASP A 9 -11.66 -1.30 4.49
C ASP A 9 -12.65 -0.14 4.64
N GLY A 10 -13.16 0.40 3.52
CA GLY A 10 -14.07 1.56 3.55
C GLY A 10 -13.41 2.88 3.96
N HIS A 11 -12.07 2.97 3.93
CA HIS A 11 -11.36 4.21 4.23
C HIS A 11 -11.86 5.39 3.40
N ASN A 12 -12.08 6.52 4.08
CA ASN A 12 -12.50 7.76 3.45
C ASN A 12 -11.28 8.59 3.05
N PHE A 13 -10.98 8.65 1.74
CA PHE A 13 -9.90 9.44 1.16
C PHE A 13 -9.99 10.95 1.42
N HIS A 14 -11.15 11.43 1.85
CA HIS A 14 -11.38 12.83 2.18
C HIS A 14 -11.33 13.12 3.69
N ALA A 15 -10.94 12.13 4.52
CA ALA A 15 -10.79 12.32 5.96
C ALA A 15 -9.74 13.40 6.27
N VAL A 16 -8.63 13.40 5.53
CA VAL A 16 -7.55 14.39 5.66
C VAL A 16 -7.20 14.95 4.29
N ARG A 17 -6.98 16.27 4.22
CA ARG A 17 -6.55 16.92 2.97
C ARG A 17 -5.07 16.68 2.73
N PRO A 18 -4.64 16.54 1.46
CA PRO A 18 -3.23 16.58 1.11
C PRO A 18 -2.54 17.84 1.65
N ALA A 19 -1.31 17.70 2.12
CA ALA A 19 -0.49 18.78 2.63
C ALA A 19 0.65 19.09 1.66
N GLU A 20 1.01 20.36 1.55
CA GLU A 20 2.21 20.76 0.80
C GLU A 20 3.46 20.55 1.68
N ILE A 21 4.53 20.04 1.07
CA ILE A 21 5.85 19.99 1.70
C ILE A 21 6.88 20.69 0.81
N SER A 22 7.89 21.30 1.44
CA SER A 22 8.97 21.95 0.72
C SER A 22 9.94 20.93 0.08
N PRO A 23 10.72 21.32 -0.94
CA PRO A 23 11.77 20.47 -1.49
C PRO A 23 12.81 20.03 -0.44
N ARG A 24 13.08 20.87 0.57
CA ARG A 24 13.97 20.55 1.68
C ARG A 24 13.40 19.44 2.56
N GLN A 25 12.10 19.53 2.89
CA GLN A 25 11.40 18.51 3.66
C GLN A 25 11.32 17.19 2.89
N LEU A 26 11.05 17.25 1.59
CA LEU A 26 11.09 16.07 0.70
C LEU A 26 12.46 15.38 0.73
N ALA A 27 13.55 16.14 0.55
CA ALA A 27 14.91 15.58 0.57
C ALA A 27 15.22 14.92 1.92
N ALA A 28 14.92 15.61 3.03
CA ALA A 28 15.12 15.09 4.38
C ALA A 28 14.27 13.83 4.67
N LEU A 29 13.03 13.80 4.17
CA LEU A 29 12.16 12.61 4.27
C LEU A 29 12.77 11.43 3.50
N CYS A 30 13.18 11.64 2.25
CA CYS A 30 13.80 10.58 1.45
C CYS A 30 15.10 10.06 2.07
N ASP A 31 15.95 10.93 2.61
CA ASP A 31 17.17 10.54 3.32
C ASP A 31 16.85 9.70 4.56
N PHE A 32 15.90 10.17 5.37
CA PHE A 32 15.47 9.45 6.56
C PHE A 32 14.91 8.07 6.21
N LEU A 33 14.00 7.99 5.23
CA LEU A 33 13.41 6.73 4.78
C LEU A 33 14.47 5.76 4.26
N ARG A 34 15.48 6.23 3.51
CA ARG A 34 16.60 5.38 3.06
C ARG A 34 17.39 4.82 4.24
N THR A 35 17.78 5.66 5.20
CA THR A 35 18.47 5.21 6.43
C THR A 35 17.63 4.21 7.24
N GLN A 36 16.33 4.47 7.40
CA GLN A 36 15.45 3.57 8.14
C GLN A 36 15.20 2.25 7.39
N SER A 37 15.14 2.28 6.06
CA SER A 37 15.01 1.10 5.21
C SER A 37 16.18 0.14 5.43
N GLU A 38 17.42 0.66 5.47
CA GLU A 38 18.61 -0.13 5.79
C GLU A 38 18.57 -0.68 7.21
N ARG A 39 18.21 0.16 8.19
CA ARG A 39 18.13 -0.24 9.61
C ARG A 39 17.10 -1.34 9.86
N LEU A 40 15.96 -1.28 9.19
CA LEU A 40 14.85 -2.22 9.37
C LEU A 40 14.95 -3.45 8.46
N GLY A 41 15.81 -3.41 7.43
CA GLY A 41 15.87 -4.45 6.41
C GLY A 41 14.58 -4.57 5.59
N LEU A 42 13.84 -3.46 5.43
CA LEU A 42 12.53 -3.40 4.76
C LEU A 42 12.50 -2.20 3.82
N PRO A 43 12.15 -2.37 2.53
CA PRO A 43 11.95 -1.24 1.62
C PRO A 43 10.84 -0.31 2.13
N LEU A 44 11.19 0.96 2.37
CA LEU A 44 10.24 1.97 2.84
C LEU A 44 9.72 2.89 1.73
N ILE A 45 10.38 2.94 0.57
CA ILE A 45 9.97 3.74 -0.59
C ILE A 45 9.60 2.79 -1.72
N ASP A 46 8.46 3.03 -2.34
CA ASP A 46 7.94 2.31 -3.50
C ASP A 46 7.64 3.33 -4.60
N HIS A 47 8.48 3.36 -5.64
CA HIS A 47 8.36 4.33 -6.72
C HIS A 47 7.22 3.94 -7.65
N GLU A 48 6.25 4.84 -7.84
CA GLU A 48 5.19 4.64 -8.82
C GLU A 48 5.71 5.03 -10.21
N TRP A 49 6.23 6.26 -10.34
CA TRP A 49 6.76 6.80 -11.59
C TRP A 49 7.62 8.04 -11.32
N GLY A 50 8.57 8.30 -12.21
CA GLY A 50 9.51 9.42 -12.12
C GLY A 50 10.47 9.32 -10.92
N THR A 51 11.37 10.29 -10.86
CA THR A 51 12.30 10.50 -9.74
C THR A 51 12.14 11.90 -9.16
N ILE A 52 12.62 12.13 -7.94
CA ILE A 52 12.40 13.43 -7.26
C ILE A 52 13.06 14.64 -7.96
N ASP A 53 14.00 14.37 -8.88
CA ASP A 53 14.68 15.37 -9.71
C ASP A 53 13.89 15.71 -10.98
N GLU A 54 12.85 14.94 -11.29
CA GLU A 54 11.97 15.17 -12.44
C GLU A 54 10.87 16.19 -12.09
N PRO A 55 10.33 16.90 -13.11
CA PRO A 55 9.24 17.86 -12.90
C PRO A 55 7.98 17.19 -12.37
N GLU A 56 7.79 15.93 -12.70
CA GLU A 56 6.69 15.11 -12.22
C GLU A 56 7.24 13.82 -11.60
N PHE A 57 6.72 13.44 -10.45
CA PHE A 57 7.00 12.12 -9.85
C PHE A 57 5.88 11.70 -8.89
N ALA A 58 5.81 10.41 -8.60
CA ALA A 58 5.09 9.90 -7.44
C ALA A 58 5.78 8.68 -6.84
N PHE A 59 5.71 8.58 -5.51
CA PHE A 59 6.08 7.37 -4.78
C PHE A 59 5.20 7.22 -3.54
N GLU A 60 5.06 6.00 -3.09
CA GLU A 60 4.49 5.71 -1.77
C GLU A 60 5.60 5.43 -0.76
N ALA A 61 5.35 5.77 0.50
CA ALA A 61 6.26 5.45 1.58
C ALA A 61 5.55 4.80 2.77
N ARG A 62 6.21 3.80 3.34
CA ARG A 62 5.82 3.17 4.60
C ARG A 62 6.18 4.09 5.75
N VAL A 63 5.16 4.48 6.51
CA VAL A 63 5.32 5.36 7.68
C VAL A 63 4.89 4.69 8.98
N CYS A 64 4.09 3.62 8.91
CA CYS A 64 3.65 2.87 10.09
C CYS A 64 4.78 2.31 10.97
N PRO A 65 5.91 1.81 10.44
CA PRO A 65 6.99 1.29 11.28
C PRO A 65 7.87 2.39 11.91
N LEU A 66 7.58 3.67 11.65
CA LEU A 66 8.44 4.80 12.01
C LEU A 66 7.83 5.64 13.14
N PRO A 67 8.63 6.20 14.05
CA PRO A 67 8.11 7.09 15.09
C PRO A 67 7.49 8.36 14.50
N LEU A 68 6.23 8.64 14.82
CA LEU A 68 5.52 9.84 14.37
C LEU A 68 6.29 11.13 14.73
N ALA A 69 6.91 11.18 15.91
CA ALA A 69 7.69 12.33 16.34
C ALA A 69 8.89 12.63 15.42
N SER A 70 9.57 11.60 14.91
CA SER A 70 10.70 11.76 13.99
C SER A 70 10.23 12.27 12.63
N LEU A 71 9.14 11.70 12.11
CA LEU A 71 8.53 12.15 10.86
C LEU A 71 8.01 13.59 10.97
N SER A 72 7.37 13.93 12.09
CA SER A 72 6.88 15.29 12.36
C SER A 72 8.02 16.31 12.39
N ALA A 73 9.15 15.98 13.02
CA ALA A 73 10.31 16.86 13.06
C ALA A 73 10.93 17.11 11.67
N ILE A 74 10.94 16.10 10.79
CA ILE A 74 11.40 16.24 9.40
C ILE A 74 10.52 17.22 8.61
N LEU A 75 9.22 17.24 8.92
CA LEU A 75 8.23 18.11 8.30
C LEU A 75 8.02 19.42 9.08
N ASP A 76 9.03 19.84 9.85
CA ASP A 76 9.05 21.07 10.66
C ASP A 76 7.82 21.25 11.56
N HIS A 77 7.27 20.13 12.04
CA HIS A 77 6.04 20.08 12.83
C HIS A 77 4.83 20.74 12.17
N ALA A 78 4.75 20.76 10.84
CA ALA A 78 3.62 21.34 10.13
C ALA A 78 2.31 20.57 10.39
N ASP A 79 1.32 21.23 10.99
CA ASP A 79 0.04 20.63 11.42
C ASP A 79 -0.63 19.80 10.31
N ALA A 80 -0.70 20.32 9.08
CA ALA A 80 -1.35 19.64 7.96
C ALA A 80 -0.61 18.34 7.56
N ALA A 81 0.72 18.36 7.60
CA ALA A 81 1.52 17.19 7.27
C ALA A 81 1.47 16.14 8.40
N ILE A 82 1.45 16.60 9.66
CA ILE A 82 1.23 15.71 10.82
C ILE A 82 -0.13 15.02 10.71
N ALA A 83 -1.20 15.74 10.33
CA ALA A 83 -2.52 15.14 10.17
C ALA A 83 -2.51 14.01 9.13
N VAL A 84 -1.78 14.17 8.02
CA VAL A 84 -1.61 13.11 7.01
C VAL A 84 -0.86 11.91 7.57
N LEU A 85 0.24 12.16 8.31
CA LEU A 85 1.03 11.08 8.92
C LEU A 85 0.25 10.32 10.00
N ASP A 86 -0.46 11.05 10.86
CA ASP A 86 -1.26 10.50 11.95
C ASP A 86 -2.40 9.63 11.39
N GLU A 87 -3.15 10.14 10.40
CA GLU A 87 -4.20 9.38 9.73
C GLU A 87 -3.64 8.14 9.03
N ALA A 88 -2.51 8.26 8.32
CA ALA A 88 -1.86 7.12 7.67
C ALA A 88 -1.46 6.05 8.70
N GLN A 89 -0.85 6.43 9.82
CA GLN A 89 -0.47 5.47 10.88
C GLN A 89 -1.69 4.88 11.59
N PHE A 90 -2.72 5.68 11.86
CA PHE A 90 -3.96 5.25 12.49
C PHE A 90 -4.71 4.22 11.63
N THR A 91 -4.74 4.43 10.31
CA THR A 91 -5.42 3.55 9.36
C THR A 91 -4.53 2.44 8.79
N GLY A 92 -3.26 2.36 9.21
CA GLY A 92 -2.33 1.34 8.74
C GLY A 92 -1.93 1.50 7.27
N ARG A 93 -1.95 2.72 6.75
CA ARG A 93 -1.71 3.07 5.33
C ARG A 93 -0.32 3.64 5.10
N ARG A 94 0.09 3.63 3.84
CA ARG A 94 1.25 4.38 3.37
C ARG A 94 0.89 5.85 3.24
N ILE A 95 1.91 6.70 3.12
CA ILE A 95 1.74 8.01 2.50
C ILE A 95 2.07 7.93 1.03
N ARG A 96 1.49 8.82 0.24
CA ARG A 96 1.86 9.08 -1.14
C ARG A 96 2.45 10.47 -1.23
N VAL A 97 3.57 10.59 -1.93
CA VAL A 97 4.23 11.87 -2.20
C VAL A 97 4.29 12.05 -3.70
N ARG A 98 3.77 13.18 -4.19
CA ARG A 98 3.73 13.46 -5.62
C ARG A 98 4.01 14.92 -5.95
N ARG A 99 4.53 15.14 -7.15
CA ARG A 99 4.58 16.44 -7.82
C ARG A 99 3.97 16.28 -9.21
N GLU A 100 3.04 17.16 -9.56
CA GLU A 100 2.43 17.23 -10.89
C GLU A 100 2.85 18.54 -11.56
N GLU A 101 3.14 18.51 -12.86
CA GLU A 101 3.73 19.63 -13.62
C GLU A 101 2.86 20.88 -13.54
N ASN A 102 1.54 20.69 -13.59
CA ASN A 102 0.56 21.77 -13.59
C ASN A 102 0.48 22.55 -12.26
N ILE A 103 0.90 21.94 -11.15
CA ILE A 103 0.83 22.53 -9.80
C ILE A 103 2.23 22.97 -9.35
N GLY A 104 3.26 22.17 -9.64
CA GLY A 104 4.65 22.42 -9.23
C GLY A 104 4.92 22.24 -7.73
N LEU A 105 3.89 22.06 -6.91
CA LEU A 105 3.99 21.81 -5.48
C LEU A 105 4.21 20.31 -5.22
N VAL A 106 4.97 20.00 -4.17
CA VAL A 106 5.11 18.63 -3.67
C VAL A 106 4.02 18.41 -2.62
N MET A 107 3.16 17.44 -2.89
CA MET A 107 2.05 17.09 -2.00
C MET A 107 2.34 15.77 -1.30
N ILE A 108 2.02 15.71 -0.01
CA ILE A 108 1.92 14.48 0.78
C ILE A 108 0.45 14.20 1.09
N GLU A 109 0.01 12.97 0.88
CA GLU A 109 -1.37 12.53 1.12
C GLU A 109 -1.39 11.09 1.66
N VAL A 110 -2.52 10.66 2.25
CA VAL A 110 -2.70 9.26 2.66
C VAL A 110 -2.86 8.41 1.39
N ALA A 111 -2.10 7.32 1.30
CA ALA A 111 -2.11 6.46 0.13
C ALA A 111 -3.29 5.47 0.11
N TRP A 112 -3.57 4.94 -1.08
CA TRP A 112 -4.55 3.87 -1.23
C TRP A 112 -4.07 2.55 -0.63
N ASN A 113 -2.77 2.31 -0.69
CA ASN A 113 -2.20 1.04 -0.28
C ASN A 113 -2.01 0.95 1.23
N HIS A 114 -2.40 -0.20 1.77
CA HIS A 114 -2.11 -0.57 3.15
C HIS A 114 -0.59 -0.71 3.31
N ASP A 115 -0.04 -0.26 4.44
CA ASP A 115 1.39 -0.30 4.72
C ASP A 115 1.90 -1.73 4.57
N SER A 116 1.36 -2.67 5.34
CA SER A 116 1.78 -4.08 5.32
C SER A 116 1.46 -4.85 4.04
N ALA A 117 0.64 -4.31 3.12
CA ALA A 117 0.12 -5.07 1.99
C ALA A 117 -0.22 -4.14 0.79
N PRO A 118 0.76 -3.83 -0.08
CA PRO A 118 0.51 -3.03 -1.28
C PRO A 118 -0.40 -3.75 -2.27
N SER A 119 -1.07 -3.00 -3.13
CA SER A 119 -1.87 -3.56 -4.23
C SER A 119 -1.05 -4.50 -5.10
N LEU A 120 -1.68 -5.57 -5.57
CA LEU A 120 -1.09 -6.56 -6.44
C LEU A 120 -1.71 -6.46 -7.84
N ASN A 121 -0.91 -6.05 -8.81
CA ASN A 121 -1.28 -6.02 -10.22
C ASN A 121 -1.01 -7.38 -10.89
N VAL A 122 -2.06 -8.05 -11.36
CA VAL A 122 -1.97 -9.40 -11.94
C VAL A 122 -2.50 -9.40 -13.36
N ALA A 123 -1.78 -10.01 -14.30
CA ALA A 123 -2.29 -10.20 -15.66
C ALA A 123 -3.57 -11.05 -15.65
N ASN A 124 -4.58 -10.69 -16.46
CA ASN A 124 -5.93 -11.30 -16.38
C ASN A 124 -5.92 -12.84 -16.32
N GLY A 125 -5.12 -13.52 -17.16
CA GLY A 125 -5.04 -14.98 -17.15
C GLY A 125 -4.60 -15.55 -15.79
N ASN A 126 -3.60 -14.92 -15.17
CA ASN A 126 -3.13 -15.31 -13.84
C ASN A 126 -4.14 -14.88 -12.75
N ALA A 127 -4.83 -13.76 -12.92
CA ALA A 127 -5.82 -13.28 -11.96
C ALA A 127 -7.02 -14.23 -11.86
N TYR A 128 -7.56 -14.68 -13.00
CA TYR A 128 -8.63 -15.67 -13.02
C TYR A 128 -8.17 -17.01 -12.43
N ALA A 129 -6.99 -17.49 -12.81
CA ALA A 129 -6.42 -18.71 -12.24
C ALA A 129 -6.16 -18.60 -10.72
N LEU A 130 -5.79 -17.41 -10.24
CA LEU A 130 -5.63 -17.13 -8.81
C LEU A 130 -6.97 -17.20 -8.06
N LEU A 131 -8.03 -16.60 -8.62
CA LEU A 131 -9.38 -16.66 -8.06
C LEU A 131 -9.90 -18.11 -8.00
N GLU A 132 -9.79 -18.86 -9.10
CA GLU A 132 -10.15 -20.29 -9.13
C GLU A 132 -9.31 -21.12 -8.15
N GLY A 133 -8.02 -20.79 -8.04
CA GLY A 133 -7.10 -21.40 -7.10
C GLY A 133 -7.53 -21.21 -5.64
N LEU A 134 -8.06 -20.03 -5.32
CA LEU A 134 -8.66 -19.70 -4.03
C LEU A 134 -10.06 -20.30 -3.84
N GLY A 135 -10.63 -20.93 -4.87
CA GLY A 135 -12.01 -21.47 -4.85
C GLY A 135 -13.07 -20.37 -4.92
N LEU A 136 -12.79 -19.30 -5.65
CA LEU A 136 -13.69 -18.19 -5.95
C LEU A 136 -14.10 -18.23 -7.42
N ASP A 137 -15.20 -17.56 -7.74
CA ASP A 137 -15.61 -17.38 -9.12
C ASP A 137 -14.64 -16.45 -9.85
N ALA A 138 -14.28 -16.81 -11.09
CA ALA A 138 -13.32 -16.09 -11.91
C ALA A 138 -13.96 -14.85 -12.56
N GLU A 139 -14.35 -13.89 -11.74
CA GLU A 139 -14.94 -12.63 -12.18
C GLU A 139 -13.87 -11.53 -12.26
N SER A 140 -14.06 -10.58 -13.18
CA SER A 140 -13.11 -9.47 -13.37
C SER A 140 -13.11 -8.47 -12.20
N CYS A 141 -14.17 -8.44 -11.42
CA CYS A 141 -14.27 -7.66 -10.21
C CYS A 141 -15.00 -8.43 -9.11
N GLY A 142 -14.73 -8.06 -7.87
CA GLY A 142 -15.40 -8.65 -6.71
C GLY A 142 -14.68 -8.35 -5.41
N GLU A 143 -15.19 -8.92 -4.33
CA GLU A 143 -14.62 -8.78 -3.01
C GLU A 143 -14.79 -10.05 -2.19
N ILE A 144 -13.88 -10.25 -1.23
CA ILE A 144 -13.97 -11.32 -0.23
C ILE A 144 -13.52 -10.78 1.13
N PRO A 145 -14.24 -11.05 2.22
CA PRO A 145 -13.78 -10.67 3.56
C PRO A 145 -12.37 -11.20 3.86
N LEU A 146 -11.51 -10.39 4.50
CA LEU A 146 -10.15 -10.83 4.83
C LEU A 146 -10.15 -12.05 5.75
N ALA A 147 -11.16 -12.21 6.60
CA ALA A 147 -11.34 -13.40 7.42
C ALA A 147 -11.50 -14.68 6.57
N ASP A 148 -12.25 -14.59 5.47
CA ASP A 148 -12.45 -15.70 4.54
C ASP A 148 -11.21 -15.96 3.70
N LEU A 149 -10.52 -14.91 3.25
CA LEU A 149 -9.22 -15.05 2.59
C LEU A 149 -8.21 -15.77 3.50
N ARG A 150 -8.11 -15.37 4.78
CA ARG A 150 -7.25 -16.04 5.77
C ARG A 150 -7.56 -17.53 5.86
N ARG A 151 -8.84 -17.88 6.00
CA ARG A 151 -9.32 -19.27 6.10
C ARG A 151 -8.99 -20.09 4.85
N ARG A 152 -9.13 -19.50 3.66
CA ARG A 152 -8.79 -20.16 2.39
C ARG A 152 -7.28 -20.38 2.25
N LEU A 153 -6.47 -19.39 2.63
CA LEU A 153 -5.01 -19.50 2.55
C LEU A 153 -4.42 -20.47 3.58
N THR A 154 -5.11 -20.74 4.70
CA THR A 154 -4.71 -21.78 5.66
C THR A 154 -5.19 -23.18 5.29
N ASP A 155 -6.08 -23.34 4.30
CA ASP A 155 -6.47 -24.65 3.78
C ASP A 155 -5.28 -25.31 3.05
N PRO A 156 -4.80 -26.48 3.51
CA PRO A 156 -3.66 -27.16 2.89
C PRO A 156 -3.86 -27.52 1.40
N VAL A 157 -5.10 -27.74 0.97
CA VAL A 157 -5.43 -28.08 -0.42
C VAL A 157 -5.27 -26.85 -1.32
N ILE A 158 -5.82 -25.71 -0.90
CA ILE A 158 -5.69 -24.43 -1.61
C ILE A 158 -4.24 -23.99 -1.63
N HIS A 159 -3.57 -24.04 -0.48
CA HIS A 159 -2.16 -23.66 -0.37
C HIS A 159 -1.27 -24.52 -1.26
N ARG A 160 -1.51 -25.83 -1.34
CA ARG A 160 -0.76 -26.72 -2.24
C ARG A 160 -1.07 -26.45 -3.72
N ARG A 161 -2.33 -26.19 -4.07
CA ARG A 161 -2.73 -25.87 -5.44
C ARG A 161 -2.01 -24.61 -5.95
N LEU A 162 -2.06 -23.53 -5.18
CA LEU A 162 -1.39 -22.28 -5.52
C LEU A 162 0.13 -22.40 -5.46
N GLY A 163 0.67 -23.16 -4.50
CA GLY A 163 2.11 -23.35 -4.34
C GLY A 163 2.77 -24.23 -5.41
N ASN A 164 2.02 -25.16 -6.02
CA ASN A 164 2.52 -26.05 -7.07
C ASN A 164 2.55 -25.40 -8.46
N ASP A 165 1.84 -24.29 -8.66
CA ASP A 165 1.88 -23.52 -9.89
C ASP A 165 2.92 -22.40 -9.78
N PRO A 166 4.04 -22.45 -10.53
CA PRO A 166 5.05 -21.39 -10.51
C PRO A 166 4.51 -20.01 -10.86
N HIS A 167 3.48 -19.93 -11.70
CA HIS A 167 2.89 -18.65 -12.12
C HIS A 167 2.00 -18.03 -11.05
N LEU A 168 1.45 -18.82 -10.13
CA LEU A 168 0.59 -18.35 -9.03
C LEU A 168 1.33 -18.21 -7.71
N SER A 169 2.28 -19.10 -7.43
CA SER A 169 3.05 -19.13 -6.18
C SER A 169 3.78 -17.83 -5.88
N GLN A 170 4.21 -17.08 -6.91
CA GLN A 170 4.81 -15.75 -6.77
C GLN A 170 3.88 -14.71 -6.10
N TYR A 171 2.56 -14.90 -6.17
CA TYR A 171 1.56 -13.98 -5.60
C TYR A 171 1.16 -14.34 -4.16
N LEU A 172 1.47 -15.56 -3.71
CA LEU A 172 1.13 -16.03 -2.36
C LEU A 172 1.68 -15.13 -1.24
N PRO A 173 2.93 -14.65 -1.27
CA PRO A 173 3.43 -13.76 -0.22
C PRO A 173 2.58 -12.49 -0.07
N SER A 174 2.17 -11.88 -1.18
CA SER A 174 1.32 -10.68 -1.19
C SER A 174 -0.09 -10.97 -0.67
N LEU A 175 -0.70 -12.07 -1.10
CA LEU A 175 -2.02 -12.49 -0.60
C LEU A 175 -2.00 -12.80 0.90
N VAL A 176 -0.94 -13.44 1.38
CA VAL A 176 -0.75 -13.72 2.81
C VAL A 176 -0.55 -12.42 3.59
N ALA A 177 0.20 -11.45 3.04
CA ALA A 177 0.37 -10.14 3.64
C ALA A 177 -0.97 -9.38 3.72
N MET A 178 -1.75 -9.38 2.64
CA MET A 178 -3.10 -8.79 2.60
C MET A 178 -4.03 -9.45 3.61
N ALA A 179 -4.03 -10.78 3.66
CA ALA A 179 -4.81 -11.52 4.64
C ALA A 179 -4.41 -11.16 6.08
N ARG A 180 -3.12 -10.94 6.36
CA ARG A 180 -2.64 -10.59 7.72
C ARG A 180 -2.86 -9.13 8.10
N ALA A 181 -3.18 -8.26 7.16
CA ALA A 181 -3.41 -6.86 7.46
C ALA A 181 -4.54 -6.71 8.50
N THR A 182 -4.27 -5.87 9.48
CA THR A 182 -5.23 -5.41 10.48
C THR A 182 -5.62 -4.00 10.12
N SER A 183 -6.82 -3.86 9.57
CA SER A 183 -7.49 -2.59 9.35
C SER A 183 -8.51 -2.32 10.46
N VAL A 184 -8.83 -1.05 10.66
CA VAL A 184 -9.99 -0.61 11.41
C VAL A 184 -10.88 0.09 10.38
N PRO A 185 -12.11 -0.38 10.07
CA PRO A 185 -12.96 -1.35 10.78
C PRO A 185 -12.72 -2.84 10.45
N VAL A 186 -13.37 -3.72 11.23
CA VAL A 186 -13.22 -5.20 11.24
C VAL A 186 -13.69 -5.88 9.94
N GLU A 187 -14.42 -5.16 9.08
CA GLU A 187 -15.10 -5.68 7.88
C GLU A 187 -14.27 -5.55 6.60
N ALA A 188 -12.94 -5.38 6.70
CA ALA A 188 -12.13 -5.24 5.50
C ALA A 188 -12.17 -6.49 4.60
N CYS A 189 -12.16 -6.20 3.31
CA CYS A 189 -12.17 -7.15 2.22
C CYS A 189 -10.88 -7.07 1.41
N LEU A 190 -10.54 -8.16 0.75
CA LEU A 190 -9.73 -8.12 -0.45
C LEU A 190 -10.69 -7.83 -1.61
N ALA A 191 -10.51 -6.69 -2.28
CA ALA A 191 -11.24 -6.32 -3.47
C ALA A 191 -10.35 -6.50 -4.71
N TRP A 192 -10.95 -6.80 -5.85
CA TRP A 192 -10.28 -6.83 -7.15
C TRP A 192 -11.11 -6.15 -8.24
N ALA A 193 -10.43 -5.45 -9.15
CA ALA A 193 -11.00 -4.81 -10.34
C ALA A 193 -9.90 -4.42 -11.34
#